data_AF-A0A1Z4R4E3-F1
#
_entry.id   AF-A0A1Z4R4E3-F1
#
_cell.length_a   1.000
_cell.length_b   1.000
_cell.length_c   1.000
_cell.angle_alpha   90.00
_cell.angle_beta   90.00
_cell.angle_gamma   90.00
#
_symmetry.space_group_name_H-M   'P 1'
#
loop_
_entity.id
_entity.type
_entity.pdbx_description
1 polymer ?
#
loop_
_entity_poly.entity_id
_entity_poly.type
_entity_poly.pdbx_seq_one_letter_code
_entity_poly.pdbx_strand_id
1 'polypeptide(L)'
;MAAKVRLTEEDKQDCREFAEIYADTVGDIYAQNRNQRDITVIVNQAYWAKLAEVAVEREIQRVGVKITEGVDFSIYQRHQKSFDADIKTVNARIHVKSVHCDRSEKSWAFQKTDPVVYEPEDDEILVFCVTYTNYVEIVGACLAREALSFYAPPRKGELSATKECLYFQNHPHKRAVPQISQIIKSLETVLKARLENRVAYTDKSRQLMRDFAWKEF
;
A
#
# COMPACT_ATOMS: atom_id res chain seq x y z
N MET A 1 -10.07 -12.72 7.99
CA MET A 1 -9.72 -12.05 9.27
C MET A 1 -8.49 -11.18 9.02
N ALA A 2 -8.39 -10.05 9.72
CA ALA A 2 -7.22 -9.17 9.65
C ALA A 2 -5.99 -9.88 10.27
N ALA A 3 -4.82 -9.70 9.65
CA ALA A 3 -3.57 -10.28 10.16
C ALA A 3 -2.88 -9.28 11.10
N LYS A 4 -2.40 -9.75 12.26
CA LYS A 4 -1.64 -8.93 13.20
C LYS A 4 -0.18 -9.36 13.18
N VAL A 5 0.69 -8.47 12.72
CA VAL A 5 2.12 -8.72 12.58
C VAL A 5 2.86 -7.97 13.67
N ARG A 6 3.55 -8.70 14.54
CA ARG A 6 4.42 -8.10 15.57
C ARG A 6 5.72 -7.63 14.92
N LEU A 7 6.22 -6.50 15.39
CA LEU A 7 7.50 -5.94 14.98
C LEU A 7 8.52 -6.16 16.09
N THR A 8 9.76 -6.45 15.71
CA THR A 8 10.89 -6.54 16.63
C THR A 8 11.35 -5.13 17.02
N GLU A 9 12.16 -5.02 18.05
CA GLU A 9 12.78 -3.72 18.39
C GLU A 9 13.77 -3.27 17.32
N GLU A 10 14.42 -4.20 16.62
CA GLU A 10 15.28 -3.93 15.46
C GLU A 10 14.48 -3.27 14.32
N ASP A 11 13.32 -3.83 13.92
CA ASP A 11 12.48 -3.20 12.88
C ASP A 11 12.09 -1.77 13.25
N LYS A 12 11.76 -1.57 14.53
CA LYS A 12 11.36 -0.25 15.04
C LYS A 12 12.54 0.71 14.98
N GLN A 13 13.75 0.25 15.30
CA GLN A 13 14.96 1.08 15.23
C GLN A 13 15.26 1.45 13.77
N ASP A 14 15.29 0.49 12.86
CA ASP A 14 15.57 0.72 11.42
C ASP A 14 14.54 1.68 10.80
N CYS A 15 13.26 1.49 11.09
CA CYS A 15 12.20 2.38 10.62
C CYS A 15 12.33 3.79 11.21
N ARG A 16 12.84 3.91 12.43
CA ARG A 16 13.02 5.19 13.12
C ARG A 16 14.19 5.96 12.50
N GLU A 17 15.32 5.29 12.29
CA GLU A 17 16.50 5.87 11.63
C GLU A 17 16.17 6.34 10.22
N PHE A 18 15.48 5.51 9.43
CA PHE A 18 14.98 5.91 8.12
C PHE A 18 14.12 7.18 8.18
N ALA A 19 13.18 7.22 9.12
CA ALA A 19 12.25 8.33 9.23
C ALA A 19 12.93 9.64 9.63
N GLU A 20 13.98 9.58 10.45
CA GLU A 20 14.79 10.74 10.84
C GLU A 20 15.59 11.28 9.66
N ILE A 21 16.34 10.41 8.96
CA ILE A 21 17.14 10.82 7.80
C ILE A 21 16.21 11.32 6.67
N TYR A 22 15.05 10.69 6.49
CA TYR A 22 14.04 11.12 5.53
C TYR A 22 13.57 12.55 5.86
N ALA A 23 13.23 12.79 7.13
CA ALA A 23 12.75 14.08 7.60
C ALA A 23 13.80 15.18 7.44
N ASP A 24 15.09 14.89 7.66
CA ASP A 24 16.18 15.84 7.41
C ASP A 24 16.29 16.17 5.90
N THR A 25 16.21 15.16 5.04
CA THR A 25 16.31 15.32 3.58
C THR A 25 15.16 16.13 2.99
N VAL A 26 13.97 16.04 3.58
CA VAL A 26 12.81 16.84 3.14
C VAL A 26 12.62 18.13 3.95
N GLY A 27 13.24 18.22 5.13
CA GLY A 27 13.03 19.24 6.16
C GLY A 27 13.35 20.65 5.70
N ASP A 28 14.47 20.84 5.01
CA ASP A 28 14.89 22.14 4.46
C ASP A 28 13.83 22.74 3.51
N ILE A 29 13.09 21.88 2.80
CA ILE A 29 12.09 22.31 1.82
C ILE A 29 10.72 22.51 2.47
N TYR A 30 10.34 21.69 3.45
CA TYR A 30 9.10 21.86 4.22
C TYR A 30 9.14 23.11 5.09
N ALA A 31 10.31 23.44 5.66
CA ALA A 31 10.55 24.68 6.39
C ALA A 31 10.35 25.93 5.52
N GLN A 32 10.76 25.87 4.23
CA GLN A 32 10.68 27.01 3.31
C GLN A 32 9.30 27.22 2.67
N ASN A 33 8.52 26.16 2.39
CA ASN A 33 7.39 26.27 1.45
C ASN A 33 5.99 25.89 1.97
N ARG A 34 5.83 25.30 3.17
CA ARG A 34 4.53 24.69 3.55
C ARG A 34 3.97 25.01 4.93
N ASN A 35 4.63 25.86 5.72
CA ASN A 35 4.18 26.21 7.08
C ASN A 35 3.90 24.97 7.98
N GLN A 36 4.45 23.79 7.61
CA GLN A 36 4.46 22.57 8.39
C GLN A 36 5.78 22.53 9.15
N ARG A 37 5.80 23.22 10.29
CA ARG A 37 7.01 23.40 11.13
C ARG A 37 7.31 22.22 12.06
N ASP A 38 6.49 21.18 12.02
CA ASP A 38 6.59 20.07 12.96
C ASP A 38 7.31 18.88 12.31
N ILE A 39 8.63 18.89 12.44
CA ILE A 39 9.51 17.79 12.01
C ILE A 39 9.10 16.47 12.67
N THR A 40 8.60 16.51 13.91
CA THR A 40 8.16 15.31 14.64
C THR A 40 6.96 14.66 13.96
N VAL A 41 6.05 15.44 13.39
CA VAL A 41 4.93 14.89 12.59
C VAL A 41 5.42 14.20 11.32
N ILE A 42 6.40 14.78 10.62
CA ILE A 42 6.98 14.18 9.41
C ILE A 42 7.67 12.86 9.75
N VAL A 43 8.53 12.87 10.77
CA VAL A 43 9.23 11.66 11.22
C VAL A 43 8.22 10.60 11.62
N ASN A 44 7.22 10.92 12.44
CA ASN A 44 6.21 9.95 12.85
C ASN A 44 5.43 9.39 11.65
N GLN A 45 5.08 10.19 10.65
CA GLN A 45 4.40 9.70 9.45
C GLN A 45 5.26 8.72 8.65
N ALA A 46 6.53 9.07 8.42
CA ALA A 46 7.47 8.19 7.71
C ALA A 46 7.72 6.89 8.49
N TYR A 47 7.88 7.00 9.81
CA TYR A 47 8.06 5.86 10.72
C TYR A 47 6.89 4.88 10.65
N TRP A 48 5.65 5.36 10.83
CA TRP A 48 4.46 4.50 10.77
C TRP A 48 4.21 3.93 9.37
N ALA A 49 4.59 4.63 8.30
CA ALA A 49 4.53 4.09 6.94
C ALA A 49 5.48 2.91 6.79
N LYS A 50 6.75 3.08 7.17
CA LYS A 50 7.78 2.05 7.01
C LYS A 50 7.51 0.80 7.85
N LEU A 51 7.01 0.95 9.08
CA LEU A 51 6.58 -0.18 9.90
C LEU A 51 5.48 -1.02 9.22
N ALA A 52 4.56 -0.37 8.50
CA ALA A 52 3.51 -1.07 7.79
C ALA A 52 4.05 -1.84 6.59
N GLU A 53 5.02 -1.28 5.87
CA GLU A 53 5.70 -1.96 4.76
C GLU A 53 6.42 -3.22 5.27
N VAL A 54 7.21 -3.12 6.34
CA VAL A 54 7.89 -4.27 6.97
C VAL A 54 6.90 -5.35 7.41
N ALA A 55 5.79 -4.95 8.03
CA ALA A 55 4.75 -5.89 8.43
C ALA A 55 4.12 -6.62 7.24
N VAL A 56 3.87 -5.93 6.13
CA VAL A 56 3.31 -6.52 4.92
C VAL A 56 4.30 -7.47 4.26
N GLU A 57 5.58 -7.10 4.16
CA GLU A 57 6.64 -7.99 3.65
C GLU A 57 6.70 -9.32 4.42
N ARG A 58 6.68 -9.25 5.76
CA ARG A 58 6.66 -10.46 6.60
C ARG A 58 5.44 -11.32 6.37
N GLU A 59 4.27 -10.71 6.21
CA GLU A 59 3.04 -11.46 5.93
C GLU A 59 3.07 -12.13 4.55
N ILE A 60 3.62 -11.45 3.53
CA ILE A 60 3.82 -12.02 2.18
C ILE A 60 4.75 -13.24 2.26
N GLN A 61 5.87 -13.12 2.98
CA GLN A 61 6.81 -14.23 3.21
C GLN A 61 6.15 -15.39 3.96
N ARG A 62 5.37 -15.10 5.02
CA ARG A 62 4.62 -16.10 5.80
C ARG A 62 3.63 -16.89 4.94
N VAL A 63 2.97 -16.23 3.98
CA VAL A 63 2.04 -16.85 3.04
C VAL A 63 2.78 -17.68 1.96
N GLY A 64 4.10 -17.58 1.87
CA GLY A 64 4.93 -18.33 0.94
C GLY A 64 5.03 -17.71 -0.46
N VAL A 65 4.74 -16.42 -0.59
CA VAL A 65 4.87 -15.69 -1.86
C VAL A 65 6.29 -15.16 -2.00
N LYS A 66 6.92 -15.43 -3.14
CA LYS A 66 8.28 -14.97 -3.43
C LYS A 66 8.29 -13.47 -3.75
N ILE A 67 9.03 -12.72 -2.94
CA ILE A 67 9.33 -11.30 -3.14
C ILE A 67 10.50 -11.15 -4.10
N THR A 68 10.41 -10.20 -5.03
CA THR A 68 11.46 -9.86 -5.99
C THR A 68 12.15 -8.55 -5.64
N GLU A 69 11.42 -7.59 -5.09
CA GLU A 69 11.94 -6.35 -4.52
C GLU A 69 11.23 -6.13 -3.18
N GLY A 70 12.00 -6.08 -2.09
CA GLY A 70 11.49 -5.95 -0.73
C GLY A 70 11.36 -4.49 -0.30
N VAL A 71 11.10 -4.30 1.00
CA VAL A 71 11.02 -2.95 1.59
C VAL A 71 12.34 -2.22 1.39
N ASP A 72 12.27 -1.02 0.82
CA ASP A 72 13.43 -0.19 0.59
C ASP A 72 13.60 0.88 1.68
N PHE A 73 14.80 0.94 2.25
CA PHE A 73 15.22 1.93 3.24
C PHE A 73 16.13 3.03 2.63
N SER A 74 16.30 3.04 1.30
CA SER A 74 17.04 4.08 0.59
C SER A 74 16.27 5.40 0.58
N ILE A 75 16.99 6.52 0.66
CA ILE A 75 16.40 7.86 0.67
C ILE A 75 16.69 8.55 -0.64
N TYR A 76 15.63 8.74 -1.44
CA TYR A 76 15.70 9.39 -2.74
C TYR A 76 15.41 10.90 -2.61
N GLN A 77 16.06 11.71 -3.45
CA GLN A 77 15.75 13.14 -3.51
C GLN A 77 14.33 13.36 -4.05
N ARG A 78 13.66 14.45 -3.65
CA ARG A 78 12.25 14.73 -3.98
C ARG A 78 11.88 14.62 -5.47
N HIS A 79 12.79 14.99 -6.37
CA HIS A 79 12.56 14.92 -7.82
C HIS A 79 12.64 13.49 -8.37
N GLN A 80 13.08 12.54 -7.56
CA GLN A 80 13.11 11.10 -7.83
C GLN A 80 11.99 10.36 -7.09
N LYS A 81 10.98 11.08 -6.58
CA LYS A 81 9.85 10.43 -5.91
C LYS A 81 9.17 9.49 -6.91
N SER A 82 9.44 8.20 -6.75
CA SER A 82 8.85 7.18 -7.56
C SER A 82 7.41 6.93 -7.10
N PHE A 83 6.53 6.67 -8.06
CA PHE A 83 5.23 6.02 -7.81
C PHE A 83 5.38 4.49 -7.81
N ASP A 84 6.61 3.99 -7.72
CA ASP A 84 6.89 2.57 -7.58
C ASP A 84 6.20 2.00 -6.34
N ALA A 85 5.78 0.75 -6.49
CA ALA A 85 5.22 -0.02 -5.40
C ALA A 85 6.26 -0.27 -4.30
N ASP A 86 5.78 -0.28 -3.06
CA ASP A 86 6.61 -0.45 -1.87
C ASP A 86 7.25 -1.84 -1.80
N ILE A 87 6.55 -2.87 -2.33
CA ILE A 87 7.04 -4.25 -2.43
C ILE A 87 6.65 -4.81 -3.80
N LYS A 88 7.54 -5.57 -4.44
CA LYS A 88 7.24 -6.29 -5.69
C LYS A 88 7.41 -7.79 -5.53
N THR A 89 6.50 -8.51 -6.17
CA THR A 89 6.56 -9.96 -6.33
C THR A 89 6.59 -10.27 -7.81
N VAL A 90 6.77 -11.55 -8.15
CA VAL A 90 6.73 -12.01 -9.54
C VAL A 90 5.40 -11.66 -10.26
N ASN A 91 4.28 -11.54 -9.53
CA ASN A 91 2.94 -11.41 -10.13
C ASN A 91 2.14 -10.19 -9.64
N ALA A 92 2.75 -9.35 -8.81
CA ALA A 92 2.07 -8.22 -8.20
C ALA A 92 3.03 -7.11 -7.77
N ARG A 93 2.57 -5.87 -7.94
CA ARG A 93 3.10 -4.65 -7.36
C ARG A 93 2.24 -4.25 -6.16
N ILE A 94 2.85 -4.15 -4.99
CA ILE A 94 2.13 -4.02 -3.73
C ILE A 94 2.36 -2.62 -3.16
N HIS A 95 1.27 -1.87 -3.04
CA HIS A 95 1.22 -0.53 -2.49
C HIS A 95 0.63 -0.57 -1.08
N VAL A 96 1.45 -0.28 -0.08
CA VAL A 96 1.09 -0.29 1.32
C VAL A 96 0.64 1.10 1.75
N LYS A 97 -0.52 1.18 2.40
CA LYS A 97 -1.01 2.40 3.01
C LYS A 97 -1.35 2.14 4.47
N SER A 98 -0.89 3.03 5.35
CA SER A 98 -1.12 2.91 6.78
C SER A 98 -1.84 4.11 7.37
N VAL A 99 -2.49 3.87 8.50
CA VAL A 99 -3.07 4.90 9.36
C VAL A 99 -2.83 4.51 10.82
N HIS A 100 -2.49 5.48 11.67
CA HIS A 100 -2.28 5.21 13.10
C HIS A 100 -3.59 4.81 13.81
N CYS A 101 -3.49 3.97 14.83
CA CYS A 101 -4.64 3.48 15.60
C CYS A 101 -5.44 4.59 16.28
N ASP A 102 -4.83 5.74 16.60
CA ASP A 102 -5.51 6.87 17.25
C ASP A 102 -6.46 7.65 16.31
N ARG A 103 -6.41 7.42 15.00
CA ARG A 103 -7.32 8.07 14.06
C ARG A 103 -8.75 7.54 14.26
N SER A 104 -9.68 8.42 14.59
CA SER A 104 -11.10 8.05 14.81
C SER A 104 -11.79 7.47 13.59
N GLU A 105 -11.41 7.91 12.38
CA GLU A 105 -11.87 7.37 11.10
C GLU A 105 -10.66 6.74 10.40
N LYS A 106 -10.78 5.46 10.01
CA LYS A 106 -9.74 4.78 9.22
C LYS A 106 -9.92 5.13 7.76
N SER A 107 -8.97 5.88 7.23
CA SER A 107 -8.93 6.29 5.83
C SER A 107 -7.49 6.39 5.36
N TRP A 108 -7.25 6.08 4.10
CA TRP A 108 -5.94 6.11 3.49
C TRP A 108 -5.92 7.13 2.36
N ALA A 109 -4.93 8.02 2.38
CA ALA A 109 -4.83 9.14 1.45
C ALA A 109 -3.84 8.84 0.31
N PHE A 110 -4.25 9.16 -0.90
CA PHE A 110 -3.50 8.96 -2.13
C PHE A 110 -3.29 10.29 -2.84
N GLN A 111 -2.20 10.44 -3.57
CA GLN A 111 -2.02 11.61 -4.44
C GLN A 111 -2.86 11.41 -5.70
N LYS A 112 -3.60 12.42 -6.13
CA LYS A 112 -4.37 12.36 -7.39
C LYS A 112 -3.51 12.10 -8.63
N THR A 113 -2.24 12.46 -8.55
CA THR A 113 -1.26 12.28 -9.63
C THR A 113 -0.61 10.89 -9.66
N ASP A 114 -0.92 10.04 -8.69
CA ASP A 114 -0.38 8.68 -8.60
C ASP A 114 -1.14 7.75 -9.56
N PRO A 115 -0.48 7.11 -10.55
CA PRO A 115 -1.14 6.25 -11.54
C PRO A 115 -2.06 5.19 -10.94
N VAL A 116 -1.71 4.64 -9.77
CA VAL A 116 -2.54 3.64 -9.06
C VAL A 116 -3.95 4.14 -8.71
N VAL A 117 -4.18 5.47 -8.73
CA VAL A 117 -5.46 6.11 -8.39
C VAL A 117 -6.36 6.29 -9.62
N TYR A 118 -5.81 6.52 -10.80
CA TYR A 118 -6.60 6.88 -11.99
C TYR A 118 -6.46 5.90 -13.16
N GLU A 119 -5.34 5.20 -13.27
CA GLU A 119 -5.07 4.21 -14.31
C GLU A 119 -4.25 3.04 -13.72
N PRO A 120 -4.80 2.32 -12.73
CA PRO A 120 -4.09 1.22 -12.11
C PRO A 120 -3.91 0.05 -13.06
N GLU A 121 -2.74 -0.58 -12.96
CA GLU A 121 -2.44 -1.79 -13.71
C GLU A 121 -2.99 -3.05 -13.02
N ASP A 122 -3.13 -4.13 -13.80
CA ASP A 122 -3.85 -5.34 -13.39
C ASP A 122 -3.19 -6.16 -12.27
N ASP A 123 -1.91 -5.91 -12.02
CA ASP A 123 -1.10 -6.54 -10.97
C ASP A 123 -0.87 -5.63 -9.76
N GLU A 124 -1.46 -4.43 -9.73
CA GLU A 124 -1.35 -3.52 -8.59
C GLU A 124 -2.33 -3.88 -7.47
N ILE A 125 -1.79 -4.11 -6.28
CA ILE A 125 -2.52 -4.46 -5.07
C ILE A 125 -2.37 -3.33 -4.06
N LEU A 126 -3.49 -2.86 -3.53
CA LEU A 126 -3.52 -1.95 -2.37
C LEU A 126 -3.63 -2.78 -1.09
N VAL A 127 -2.75 -2.51 -0.12
CA VAL A 127 -2.78 -3.15 1.21
C VAL A 127 -3.01 -2.09 2.27
N PHE A 128 -4.05 -2.29 3.07
CA PHE A 128 -4.52 -1.33 4.06
C PHE A 128 -4.14 -1.76 5.46
N CYS A 129 -3.35 -0.93 6.13
CA CYS A 129 -2.80 -1.23 7.44
C CYS A 129 -3.27 -0.22 8.49
N VAL A 130 -3.41 -0.69 9.73
CA VAL A 130 -3.52 0.14 10.93
C VAL A 130 -2.31 -0.12 11.81
N THR A 131 -1.56 0.93 12.13
CA THR A 131 -0.35 0.83 12.95
C THR A 131 -0.65 1.05 14.42
N TYR A 132 -0.05 0.22 15.26
CA TYR A 132 -0.03 0.33 16.72
C TYR A 132 1.43 0.36 17.18
N THR A 133 1.67 0.72 18.43
CA THR A 133 3.02 0.80 19.01
C THR A 133 3.82 -0.51 18.91
N ASN A 134 3.13 -1.67 18.99
CA ASN A 134 3.79 -2.98 19.09
C ASN A 134 3.49 -3.93 17.93
N TYR A 135 2.57 -3.57 17.04
CA TYR A 135 2.17 -4.41 15.93
C TYR A 135 1.52 -3.59 14.83
N VAL A 136 1.43 -4.17 13.64
CA VAL A 136 0.61 -3.66 12.54
C VAL A 136 -0.53 -4.62 12.29
N GLU A 137 -1.73 -4.08 12.14
CA GLU A 137 -2.88 -4.83 11.67
C GLU A 137 -3.05 -4.61 10.17
N ILE A 138 -2.93 -5.68 9.38
CA ILE A 138 -3.27 -5.70 7.96
C ILE A 138 -4.77 -5.95 7.87
N VAL A 139 -5.52 -4.87 7.67
CA VAL A 139 -6.99 -4.86 7.65
C VAL A 139 -7.51 -5.65 6.46
N GLY A 140 -6.85 -5.51 5.31
CA GLY A 140 -7.15 -6.24 4.10
C GLY A 140 -6.42 -5.67 2.89
N ALA A 141 -6.71 -6.25 1.74
CA ALA A 141 -6.16 -5.86 0.46
C ALA A 141 -7.21 -5.96 -0.64
N CYS A 142 -7.02 -5.23 -1.73
CA CYS A 142 -7.79 -5.36 -2.96
C CYS A 142 -6.90 -5.03 -4.16
N LEU A 143 -7.35 -5.36 -5.37
CA LEU A 143 -6.70 -4.83 -6.57
C LEU A 143 -6.98 -3.33 -6.67
N ALA A 144 -6.01 -2.55 -7.13
CA ALA A 144 -6.17 -1.10 -7.26
C ALA A 144 -7.35 -0.72 -8.16
N ARG A 145 -7.56 -1.45 -9.26
CA ARG A 145 -8.73 -1.29 -10.15
C ARG A 145 -10.09 -1.50 -9.45
N GLU A 146 -10.16 -2.36 -8.43
CA GLU A 146 -11.41 -2.58 -7.68
C GLU A 146 -11.76 -1.35 -6.80
N ALA A 147 -10.76 -0.51 -6.47
CA ALA A 147 -10.92 0.65 -5.61
C ALA A 147 -11.31 1.94 -6.35
N LEU A 148 -11.27 1.97 -7.70
CA LEU A 148 -11.52 3.18 -8.51
C LEU A 148 -12.84 3.88 -8.17
N SER A 149 -13.92 3.11 -7.97
CA SER A 149 -15.24 3.65 -7.61
C SER A 149 -15.40 4.00 -6.14
N PHE A 150 -14.35 3.79 -5.32
CA PHE A 150 -14.37 4.00 -3.88
C PHE A 150 -13.60 5.25 -3.43
N TYR A 151 -12.82 5.87 -4.32
CA TYR A 151 -12.14 7.13 -4.01
C TYR A 151 -13.14 8.23 -3.71
N ALA A 152 -12.88 8.97 -2.64
CA ALA A 152 -13.68 10.10 -2.20
C ALA A 152 -12.80 11.27 -1.74
N PRO A 153 -13.30 12.51 -1.78
CA PRO A 153 -12.55 13.66 -1.29
C PRO A 153 -12.16 13.50 0.20
N PRO A 154 -10.96 13.95 0.60
CA PRO A 154 -10.56 14.03 1.99
C PRO A 154 -11.54 14.86 2.82
N ARG A 155 -11.77 14.46 4.08
CA ARG A 155 -12.58 15.26 5.02
C ARG A 155 -11.98 16.64 5.30
N LYS A 156 -10.66 16.77 5.18
CA LYS A 156 -9.96 18.05 5.31
C LYS A 156 -9.97 18.76 3.96
N GLY A 157 -10.82 19.79 3.83
CA GLY A 157 -11.09 20.47 2.56
C GLY A 157 -9.83 20.91 1.81
N GLU A 158 -8.84 21.46 2.52
CA GLU A 158 -7.56 21.92 1.95
C GLU A 158 -6.77 20.83 1.20
N LEU A 159 -6.97 19.54 1.53
CA LEU A 159 -6.27 18.44 0.88
C LEU A 159 -6.97 18.00 -0.42
N SER A 160 -8.23 18.38 -0.63
CA SER A 160 -9.08 17.85 -1.72
C SER A 160 -8.58 18.21 -3.12
N ALA A 161 -7.77 19.26 -3.24
CA ALA A 161 -7.15 19.64 -4.51
C ALA A 161 -6.08 18.63 -4.98
N THR A 162 -5.39 17.97 -4.06
CA THR A 162 -4.21 17.13 -4.37
C THR A 162 -4.39 15.67 -3.99
N LYS A 163 -5.37 15.38 -3.13
CA LYS A 163 -5.56 14.07 -2.52
C LYS A 163 -6.94 13.50 -2.77
N GLU A 164 -6.99 12.17 -2.80
CA GLU A 164 -8.19 11.38 -2.63
C GLU A 164 -8.00 10.38 -1.49
N CYS A 165 -9.11 9.90 -0.95
CA CYS A 165 -9.12 9.00 0.18
C CYS A 165 -9.98 7.78 -0.08
N LEU A 166 -9.51 6.65 0.41
CA LEU A 166 -10.31 5.43 0.58
C LEU A 166 -10.70 5.32 2.05
N TYR A 167 -12.00 5.18 2.32
CA TYR A 167 -12.56 5.13 3.67
C TYR A 167 -12.93 3.71 4.03
N PHE A 168 -12.45 3.20 5.17
CA PHE A 168 -12.76 1.85 5.61
C PHE A 168 -14.26 1.67 5.84
N GLN A 169 -14.81 2.56 6.67
CA GLN A 169 -16.22 2.63 7.03
C GLN A 169 -16.65 4.08 7.17
N ASN A 170 -17.95 4.33 7.02
CA ASN A 170 -18.50 5.67 7.21
C ASN A 170 -18.54 6.04 8.69
N HIS A 171 -18.07 7.26 9.01
CA HIS A 171 -18.23 7.82 10.35
C HIS A 171 -19.67 8.36 10.51
N PRO A 172 -20.38 8.06 11.63
CA PRO A 172 -21.81 8.41 11.80
C PRO A 172 -22.14 9.90 11.63
N HIS A 173 -21.20 10.77 12.01
CA HIS A 173 -21.37 12.23 11.96
C HIS A 173 -20.73 12.91 10.75
N LYS A 174 -20.31 12.15 9.73
CA LYS A 174 -19.69 12.69 8.51
C LYS A 174 -20.52 12.31 7.29
N ARG A 175 -20.35 13.06 6.20
CA ARG A 175 -20.98 12.75 4.91
C ARG A 175 -20.66 11.32 4.49
N ALA A 176 -21.68 10.55 4.12
CA ALA A 176 -21.47 9.19 3.61
C ALA A 176 -20.65 9.20 2.30
N VAL A 177 -19.74 8.24 2.20
CA VAL A 177 -18.90 7.97 1.02
C VAL A 177 -18.88 6.44 0.78
N PRO A 178 -18.45 5.98 -0.41
CA PRO A 178 -18.15 4.57 -0.64
C PRO A 178 -17.18 4.02 0.41
N GLN A 179 -17.41 2.78 0.86
CA GLN A 179 -16.65 2.15 1.95
C GLN A 179 -15.86 0.95 1.42
N ILE A 180 -14.54 0.96 1.55
CA ILE A 180 -13.70 -0.13 1.01
C ILE A 180 -13.86 -1.45 1.78
N SER A 181 -14.45 -1.44 2.98
CA SER A 181 -14.80 -2.67 3.71
C SER A 181 -15.69 -3.64 2.89
N GLN A 182 -16.33 -3.15 1.83
CA GLN A 182 -17.14 -3.94 0.90
C GLN A 182 -16.32 -4.73 -0.13
N ILE A 183 -15.06 -4.33 -0.40
CA ILE A 183 -14.24 -4.90 -1.47
C ILE A 183 -12.94 -5.55 -0.98
N ILE A 184 -12.46 -5.17 0.21
CA ILE A 184 -11.22 -5.73 0.73
C ILE A 184 -11.39 -7.21 1.09
N LYS A 185 -10.34 -7.97 0.81
CA LYS A 185 -10.18 -9.39 1.15
C LYS A 185 -8.95 -9.55 2.03
N SER A 186 -8.70 -10.75 2.57
CA SER A 186 -7.41 -10.98 3.23
C SER A 186 -6.28 -10.88 2.21
N LEU A 187 -5.11 -10.38 2.63
CA LEU A 187 -3.92 -10.27 1.76
C LEU A 187 -3.58 -11.61 1.10
N GLU A 188 -3.60 -12.70 1.88
CA GLU A 188 -3.41 -14.07 1.39
C GLU A 188 -4.37 -14.44 0.26
N THR A 189 -5.65 -14.09 0.37
CA THR A 189 -6.66 -14.40 -0.67
C THR A 189 -6.33 -13.67 -1.98
N VAL A 190 -5.98 -12.39 -1.88
CA VAL A 190 -5.65 -11.58 -3.07
C VAL A 190 -4.39 -12.10 -3.74
N LEU A 191 -3.35 -12.43 -2.96
CA LEU A 191 -2.09 -12.97 -3.48
C LEU A 191 -2.26 -14.36 -4.13
N LYS A 192 -3.01 -15.27 -3.48
CA LYS A 192 -3.25 -16.62 -4.02
C LYS A 192 -4.05 -16.61 -5.32
N ALA A 193 -5.08 -15.77 -5.41
CA ALA A 193 -5.85 -15.61 -6.65
C ALA A 193 -4.96 -15.19 -7.83
N ARG A 194 -3.88 -14.44 -7.60
CA ARG A 194 -2.92 -14.07 -8.64
C ARG A 194 -2.00 -15.21 -9.05
N LEU A 195 -1.60 -16.07 -8.11
CA LEU A 195 -0.82 -17.27 -8.41
C LEU A 195 -1.63 -18.24 -9.29
N GLU A 196 -2.88 -18.49 -8.94
CA GLU A 196 -3.75 -19.46 -9.64
C GLU A 196 -4.12 -19.00 -11.06
N ASN A 197 -4.44 -17.71 -11.24
CA ASN A 197 -4.76 -17.15 -12.55
C ASN A 197 -3.60 -17.28 -13.55
N ARG A 198 -2.35 -17.21 -13.08
CA ARG A 198 -1.18 -17.41 -13.94
C ARG A 198 -0.99 -18.88 -14.31
N VAL A 199 -1.12 -19.81 -13.37
CA VAL A 199 -1.03 -21.26 -13.66
C VAL A 199 -2.06 -21.64 -14.73
N ALA A 200 -3.30 -21.18 -14.56
CA ALA A 200 -4.36 -21.40 -15.54
C ALA A 200 -4.07 -20.80 -16.92
N TYR A 201 -3.48 -19.60 -16.98
CA TYR A 201 -3.06 -18.99 -18.24
C TYR A 201 -1.91 -19.77 -18.89
N THR A 202 -0.90 -20.18 -18.13
CA THR A 202 0.23 -20.96 -18.64
C THR A 202 -0.17 -22.35 -19.10
N ASP A 203 -1.12 -23.00 -18.43
CA ASP A 203 -1.61 -24.31 -18.84
C ASP A 203 -2.51 -24.23 -20.06
N LYS A 204 -3.42 -23.25 -20.14
CA LYS A 204 -4.25 -23.03 -21.34
C LYS A 204 -3.42 -22.63 -22.56
N SER A 205 -2.42 -21.77 -22.38
CA SER A 205 -1.52 -21.38 -23.48
C SER A 205 -0.61 -22.54 -23.91
N ARG A 206 -0.12 -23.37 -22.98
CA ARG A 206 0.59 -24.62 -23.31
C ARG A 206 -0.31 -25.64 -24.01
N GLN A 207 -1.57 -25.74 -23.61
CA GLN A 207 -2.53 -26.64 -24.24
C GLN A 207 -2.91 -26.17 -25.64
N LEU A 208 -3.17 -24.87 -25.83
CA LEU A 208 -3.34 -24.27 -27.17
C LEU A 208 -2.10 -24.52 -28.05
N MET A 209 -0.90 -24.28 -27.53
CA MET A 209 0.35 -24.52 -28.29
C MET A 209 0.50 -25.99 -28.70
N ARG A 210 0.07 -26.93 -27.86
CA ARG A 210 0.01 -28.35 -28.22
C ARG A 210 -1.06 -28.61 -29.30
N ASP A 211 -2.27 -28.07 -29.14
CA ASP A 211 -3.37 -28.28 -30.09
C ASP A 211 -3.09 -27.67 -31.48
N PHE A 212 -2.28 -26.60 -31.56
CA PHE A 212 -1.78 -26.03 -32.81
C PHE A 212 -0.59 -26.81 -33.38
N ALA A 213 0.31 -27.34 -32.54
CA ALA A 213 1.46 -28.13 -32.99
C ALA A 213 1.08 -29.49 -33.60
N TRP A 214 -0.10 -30.03 -33.28
CA TRP A 214 -0.61 -31.29 -33.84
C TRP A 214 -1.42 -31.13 -35.14
N LYS A 215 -1.69 -29.90 -35.60
CA LYS A 215 -2.44 -29.65 -36.84
C LYS A 215 -1.57 -29.36 -38.08
N GLU A 216 -0.25 -29.40 -37.94
CA GLU A 216 0.69 -29.16 -39.05
C GLU A 216 1.60 -30.37 -39.39
N PHE A 217 1.13 -31.59 -39.17
CA PHE A 217 1.79 -32.79 -39.70
C PHE A 217 0.79 -33.77 -40.32
#